data_AF-A0A6M5YYR0-F1
#
_entry.id   AF-A0A6M5YYR0-F1
#
_cell.length_a   1.000
_cell.length_b   1.000
_cell.length_c   1.000
_cell.angle_alpha   90.00
_cell.angle_beta   90.00
_cell.angle_gamma   90.00
#
_symmetry.space_group_name_H-M   'P 1'
#
loop_
_entity.id
_entity.type
_entity.pdbx_description
1 polymer ?
#
loop_
_entity_poly.entity_id
_entity_poly.type
_entity_poly.pdbx_seq_one_letter_code
_entity_poly.pdbx_strand_id
1 'polypeptide(L)'
;MPISPEYLPSELHYIIPLAELHGTDARVAEYDRALGRHVQYAERLSAVEIEPLRQLYAEIHAKGHGPLINRWHHKHSVKGTCPAETTWPVYGLLCLFAELSKRGLAPFNDGAVRPMEFPAELDWNKLPPDLKYLAEPAARYGELQFATRIMDFLEREATDADRGTLRALKPLVLRDEGAIDSWIDQLGITKHREAALVYFLLHLMALGNDAGLL
;
A
#
# COMPACT_ATOMS: atom_id res chain seq x y z
N MET A 1 -23.96 -8.67 -4.79
CA MET A 1 -23.88 -10.02 -4.22
C MET A 1 -23.71 -9.89 -2.72
N PRO A 2 -24.31 -10.76 -1.90
CA PRO A 2 -24.20 -10.66 -0.46
C PRO A 2 -22.76 -10.96 -0.01
N ILE A 3 -22.32 -10.28 1.05
CA ILE A 3 -21.08 -10.56 1.75
C ILE A 3 -21.24 -11.89 2.49
N SER A 4 -20.27 -12.78 2.33
CA SER A 4 -20.21 -14.05 3.05
C SER A 4 -19.59 -13.85 4.45
N PRO A 5 -20.36 -13.93 5.55
CA PRO A 5 -19.85 -13.64 6.90
C PRO A 5 -18.72 -14.57 7.35
N GLU A 6 -18.63 -15.78 6.78
CA GLU A 6 -17.59 -16.77 7.09
C GLU A 6 -16.18 -16.31 6.72
N TYR A 7 -16.03 -15.35 5.79
CA TYR A 7 -14.72 -14.78 5.43
C TYR A 7 -14.40 -13.48 6.17
N LEU A 8 -15.34 -12.92 6.92
CA LEU A 8 -15.18 -11.67 7.67
C LEU A 8 -15.02 -11.99 9.17
N PRO A 9 -14.05 -11.39 9.88
CA PRO A 9 -13.96 -11.48 11.33
C PRO A 9 -15.31 -11.17 11.98
N SER A 10 -15.73 -11.99 12.93
CA SER A 10 -17.07 -11.89 13.54
C SER A 10 -17.29 -10.54 14.22
N GLU A 11 -16.23 -9.93 14.73
CA GLU A 11 -16.25 -8.59 15.32
C GLU A 11 -16.62 -7.50 14.32
N LEU A 12 -16.52 -7.76 13.01
CA LEU A 12 -16.86 -6.85 11.92
C LEU A 12 -18.22 -7.12 11.29
N HIS A 13 -18.96 -8.16 11.70
CA HIS A 13 -20.23 -8.53 11.05
C HIS A 13 -21.28 -7.41 11.06
N TYR A 14 -21.23 -6.51 12.05
CA TYR A 14 -22.13 -5.36 12.14
C TYR A 14 -22.00 -4.37 10.97
N ILE A 15 -20.88 -4.39 10.22
CA ILE A 15 -20.68 -3.49 9.07
C ILE A 15 -21.36 -3.99 7.79
N ILE A 16 -21.72 -5.29 7.74
CA ILE A 16 -22.18 -5.97 6.53
C ILE A 16 -23.35 -5.24 5.84
N PRO A 17 -24.43 -4.83 6.55
CA PRO A 17 -25.60 -4.25 5.88
C PRO A 17 -25.27 -2.98 5.08
N LEU A 18 -24.46 -2.08 5.64
CA LEU A 18 -24.05 -0.85 4.93
C LEU A 18 -22.95 -1.11 3.91
N ALA A 19 -22.09 -2.11 4.14
CA ALA A 19 -21.09 -2.52 3.16
C ALA A 19 -21.75 -3.04 1.89
N GLU A 20 -22.76 -3.91 2.01
CA GLU A 20 -23.54 -4.41 0.88
C GLU A 20 -24.28 -3.28 0.15
N LEU A 21 -24.85 -2.34 0.89
CA LEU A 21 -25.65 -1.25 0.34
C LEU A 21 -24.82 -0.18 -0.38
N HIS A 22 -23.66 0.20 0.16
CA HIS A 22 -22.90 1.36 -0.33
C HIS A 22 -21.49 1.02 -0.81
N GLY A 23 -20.90 -0.05 -0.30
CA GLY A 23 -19.48 -0.34 -0.47
C GLY A 23 -19.09 -0.68 -1.91
N THR A 24 -19.97 -1.36 -2.65
CA THR A 24 -19.69 -1.72 -4.05
C THR A 24 -19.62 -0.49 -4.95
N ASP A 25 -20.61 0.40 -4.83
CA ASP A 25 -20.75 1.58 -5.70
C ASP A 25 -19.71 2.66 -5.39
N ALA A 26 -19.21 2.71 -4.16
CA ALA A 26 -18.10 3.58 -3.76
C ALA A 26 -16.76 3.23 -4.41
N ARG A 27 -16.66 2.13 -5.18
CA ARG A 27 -15.39 1.71 -5.80
C ARG A 27 -15.01 2.54 -7.01
N VAL A 28 -15.99 2.99 -7.79
CA VAL A 28 -15.74 3.57 -9.12
C VAL A 28 -16.60 4.81 -9.32
N ALA A 29 -15.95 5.90 -9.70
CA ALA A 29 -16.65 7.10 -10.14
C ALA A 29 -17.37 6.83 -11.48
N GLU A 30 -18.69 6.98 -11.50
CA GLU A 30 -19.47 6.77 -12.71
C GLU A 30 -19.40 8.00 -13.61
N TYR A 31 -19.31 7.79 -14.92
CA TYR A 31 -19.31 8.90 -15.87
C TYR A 31 -20.73 9.44 -16.06
N ASP A 32 -20.96 10.67 -15.60
CA ASP A 32 -22.20 11.39 -15.84
C ASP A 32 -22.09 12.19 -17.15
N ARG A 33 -22.89 11.79 -18.15
CA ARG A 33 -22.90 12.43 -19.47
C ARG A 33 -23.46 13.85 -19.45
N ALA A 34 -24.39 14.16 -18.56
CA ALA A 34 -24.98 15.49 -18.46
C ALA A 34 -23.98 16.49 -17.87
N LEU A 35 -23.17 16.04 -16.90
CA LEU A 35 -22.12 16.84 -16.29
C LEU A 35 -20.80 16.80 -17.06
N GLY A 36 -20.63 15.86 -18.00
CA GLY A 36 -19.41 15.71 -18.79
C GLY A 36 -18.20 15.29 -17.96
N ARG A 37 -18.41 14.60 -16.82
CA ARG A 37 -17.34 14.18 -15.90
C ARG A 37 -17.70 12.90 -15.14
N HIS A 38 -16.69 12.29 -14.54
CA HIS A 38 -16.90 11.27 -13.52
C HIS A 38 -17.42 11.90 -12.21
N VAL A 39 -18.40 11.24 -11.60
CA VAL A 39 -19.07 11.65 -10.35
C VAL A 39 -18.82 10.56 -9.31
N GLN A 40 -18.29 10.96 -8.16
CA GLN A 40 -18.05 10.01 -7.07
C GLN A 40 -19.37 9.57 -6.44
N TYR A 41 -19.44 8.33 -5.94
CA TYR A 41 -20.65 7.82 -5.30
C TYR A 41 -21.10 8.71 -4.15
N ALA A 42 -20.15 9.21 -3.34
CA ALA A 42 -20.44 10.14 -2.26
C ALA A 42 -21.28 11.35 -2.71
N GLU A 43 -21.04 11.89 -3.92
CA GLU A 43 -21.74 13.09 -4.45
C GLU A 43 -23.24 12.87 -4.62
N ARG A 44 -23.67 11.62 -4.80
CA ARG A 44 -25.06 11.25 -5.05
C ARG A 44 -25.86 10.97 -3.78
N LEU A 45 -25.19 10.79 -2.65
CA LEU A 45 -25.83 10.47 -1.38
C LEU A 45 -26.60 11.67 -0.82
N SER A 46 -27.85 11.42 -0.48
CA SER A 46 -28.69 12.34 0.29
C SER A 46 -28.28 12.39 1.77
N ALA A 47 -28.74 13.41 2.49
CA ALA A 47 -28.50 13.52 3.92
C ALA A 47 -29.08 12.32 4.71
N VAL A 48 -30.19 11.75 4.26
CA VAL A 48 -30.84 10.58 4.88
C VAL A 48 -29.97 9.34 4.72
N GLU A 49 -29.35 9.15 3.55
CA GLU A 49 -28.44 8.02 3.29
C GLU A 49 -27.09 8.18 4.01
N ILE A 50 -26.65 9.41 4.27
CA ILE A 50 -25.40 9.70 4.99
C ILE A 50 -25.52 9.38 6.49
N GLU A 51 -26.71 9.51 7.09
CA GLU A 51 -26.84 9.39 8.55
C GLU A 51 -26.47 7.99 9.11
N PRO A 52 -26.93 6.87 8.52
CA PRO A 52 -26.46 5.53 8.90
C PRO A 52 -24.94 5.38 8.75
N LEU A 53 -24.34 5.97 7.73
CA LEU A 53 -22.89 5.94 7.52
C LEU A 53 -22.13 6.70 8.62
N ARG A 54 -22.70 7.79 9.16
CA ARG A 54 -22.10 8.50 10.32
C ARG A 54 -22.09 7.64 11.56
N GLN A 55 -23.20 6.93 11.83
CA GLN A 55 -23.33 6.04 12.97
C GLN A 55 -22.31 4.91 12.87
N LEU A 56 -22.22 4.29 11.69
CA LEU A 56 -21.23 3.24 11.44
C LEU A 56 -19.79 3.73 11.59
N TYR A 57 -19.48 4.93 11.06
CA TYR A 57 -18.16 5.54 11.21
C TYR A 57 -17.78 5.72 12.68
N ALA A 58 -18.70 6.29 13.47
CA ALA A 58 -18.49 6.52 14.90
C ALA A 58 -18.28 5.19 15.65
N GLU A 59 -19.03 4.14 15.30
CA GLU A 59 -18.87 2.83 15.92
C GLU A 59 -17.53 2.17 15.55
N ILE A 60 -17.12 2.20 14.29
CA ILE A 60 -15.80 1.69 13.84
C ILE A 60 -14.67 2.45 14.55
N HIS A 61 -14.79 3.77 14.64
CA HIS A 61 -13.81 4.62 15.32
C HIS A 61 -13.73 4.26 16.81
N ALA A 62 -14.87 4.22 17.52
CA ALA A 62 -14.92 3.91 18.94
C ALA A 62 -14.36 2.52 19.28
N LYS A 63 -14.58 1.53 18.42
CA LYS A 63 -14.03 0.16 18.59
C LYS A 63 -12.58 0.01 18.11
N GLY A 64 -11.99 1.04 17.48
CA GLY A 64 -10.65 0.95 16.90
C GLY A 64 -10.56 -0.07 15.76
N HIS A 65 -11.66 -0.33 15.05
CA HIS A 65 -11.76 -1.36 14.03
C HIS A 65 -11.19 -0.94 12.66
N GLY A 66 -10.88 0.34 12.44
CA GLY A 66 -10.28 0.83 11.18
C GLY A 66 -9.01 0.07 10.75
N PRO A 67 -8.00 -0.08 11.62
CA PRO A 67 -6.82 -0.92 11.34
C PRO A 67 -7.12 -2.40 11.12
N LEU A 68 -8.13 -2.96 11.80
CA LEU A 68 -8.54 -4.35 11.61
C LEU A 68 -9.11 -4.57 10.20
N ILE A 69 -10.03 -3.71 9.76
CA ILE A 69 -10.65 -3.77 8.43
C ILE A 69 -9.58 -3.69 7.34
N ASN A 70 -8.66 -2.72 7.44
CA ASN A 70 -7.61 -2.56 6.42
C ASN A 70 -6.68 -3.78 6.37
N ARG A 71 -6.18 -4.27 7.51
CA ARG A 71 -5.31 -5.46 7.54
C ARG A 71 -6.00 -6.69 6.98
N TRP A 72 -7.27 -6.90 7.33
CA TRP A 72 -8.07 -7.98 6.77
C TRP A 72 -8.16 -7.87 5.24
N HIS A 73 -8.53 -6.69 4.71
CA HIS A 73 -8.64 -6.49 3.27
C HIS A 73 -7.30 -6.79 2.57
N HIS A 74 -6.19 -6.20 3.01
CA HIS A 74 -4.86 -6.41 2.40
C HIS A 74 -4.41 -7.87 2.45
N LYS A 75 -4.62 -8.56 3.58
CA LYS A 75 -4.28 -9.98 3.71
C LYS A 75 -4.99 -10.85 2.67
N HIS A 76 -6.26 -10.55 2.40
CA HIS A 76 -7.10 -11.36 1.54
C HIS A 76 -7.05 -10.95 0.06
N SER A 77 -6.93 -9.66 -0.24
CA SER A 77 -6.83 -9.16 -1.62
C SER A 77 -5.54 -9.60 -2.29
N VAL A 78 -4.41 -9.55 -1.58
CA VAL A 78 -3.10 -9.99 -2.09
C VAL A 78 -3.04 -11.51 -2.28
N LYS A 79 -3.65 -12.28 -1.37
CA LYS A 79 -3.60 -13.76 -1.40
C LYS A 79 -4.71 -14.41 -2.22
N GLY A 80 -5.73 -13.66 -2.65
CA GLY A 80 -6.91 -14.21 -3.32
C GLY A 80 -7.69 -15.22 -2.47
N THR A 81 -7.63 -15.09 -1.14
CA THR A 81 -8.20 -16.08 -0.19
C THR A 81 -9.63 -15.77 0.24
N CYS A 82 -10.20 -14.67 -0.23
CA CYS A 82 -11.58 -14.26 0.01
C CYS A 82 -12.18 -13.76 -1.31
N PRO A 83 -13.46 -14.08 -1.61
CA PRO A 83 -14.12 -13.58 -2.80
C PRO A 83 -14.06 -12.04 -2.91
N ALA A 84 -13.93 -11.56 -4.15
CA ALA A 84 -13.91 -10.13 -4.45
C ALA A 84 -15.20 -9.45 -3.97
N GLU A 85 -16.32 -10.17 -4.03
CA GLU A 85 -17.65 -9.73 -3.65
C GLU A 85 -17.83 -9.61 -2.13
N THR A 86 -16.90 -10.14 -1.33
CA THR A 86 -16.85 -9.91 0.12
C THR A 86 -15.83 -8.84 0.48
N THR A 87 -14.62 -8.91 -0.11
CA THR A 87 -13.52 -7.98 0.22
C THR A 87 -13.79 -6.54 -0.22
N TRP A 88 -14.35 -6.35 -1.42
CA TRP A 88 -14.53 -5.02 -1.98
C TRP A 88 -15.61 -4.19 -1.29
N PRO A 89 -16.81 -4.70 -1.00
CA PRO A 89 -17.82 -3.87 -0.35
C PRO A 89 -17.36 -3.36 1.02
N VAL A 90 -16.68 -4.21 1.80
CA VAL A 90 -16.12 -3.81 3.10
C VAL A 90 -15.05 -2.73 2.97
N TYR A 91 -14.11 -2.88 2.02
CA TYR A 91 -13.08 -1.86 1.79
C TYR A 91 -13.64 -0.59 1.15
N GLY A 92 -14.65 -0.73 0.30
CA GLY A 92 -15.36 0.36 -0.35
C GLY A 92 -16.03 1.31 0.64
N LEU A 93 -16.47 0.82 1.81
CA LEU A 93 -16.89 1.71 2.91
C LEU A 93 -15.78 2.65 3.38
N LEU A 94 -14.55 2.15 3.51
CA LEU A 94 -13.41 3.00 3.89
C LEU A 94 -13.16 4.06 2.81
N CYS A 95 -13.21 3.66 1.53
CA CYS A 95 -13.09 4.60 0.41
C CYS A 95 -14.19 5.67 0.46
N LEU A 96 -15.43 5.26 0.69
CA LEU A 96 -16.57 6.17 0.84
C LEU A 96 -16.36 7.16 1.99
N PHE A 97 -15.89 6.71 3.16
CA PHE A 97 -15.58 7.60 4.26
C PHE A 97 -14.49 8.61 3.90
N ALA A 98 -13.45 8.19 3.18
CA ALA A 98 -12.43 9.11 2.69
C ALA A 98 -12.98 10.12 1.66
N GLU A 99 -13.94 9.74 0.82
CA GLU A 99 -14.63 10.66 -0.10
C GLU A 99 -15.51 11.66 0.65
N LEU A 100 -16.30 11.21 1.63
CA LEU A 100 -17.11 12.07 2.49
C LEU A 100 -16.23 13.03 3.31
N SER A 101 -15.06 12.56 3.76
CA SER A 101 -14.03 13.37 4.42
C SER A 101 -13.50 14.49 3.52
N LYS A 102 -13.16 14.19 2.26
CA LYS A 102 -12.72 15.20 1.26
C LYS A 102 -13.79 16.26 1.00
N ARG A 103 -15.07 15.95 1.25
CA ARG A 103 -16.19 16.89 1.15
C ARG A 103 -16.45 17.69 2.44
N GLY A 104 -15.63 17.51 3.48
CA GLY A 104 -15.75 18.21 4.74
C GLY A 104 -16.93 17.78 5.60
N LEU A 105 -17.51 16.60 5.35
CA LEU A 105 -18.67 16.12 6.10
C LEU A 105 -18.23 15.50 7.44
N ALA A 106 -18.80 15.97 8.53
CA ALA A 106 -18.62 15.35 9.84
C ALA A 106 -19.41 14.02 9.94
N PRO A 107 -18.91 13.01 10.68
CA PRO A 107 -17.63 12.97 11.41
C PRO A 107 -16.42 12.52 10.55
N PHE A 108 -16.60 12.27 9.26
CA PHE A 108 -15.58 11.70 8.37
C PHE A 108 -14.33 12.58 8.22
N ASN A 109 -14.47 13.90 8.41
CA ASN A 109 -13.41 14.88 8.22
C ASN A 109 -12.21 14.73 9.17
N ASP A 110 -12.30 13.97 10.26
CA ASP A 110 -11.13 13.66 11.12
C ASP A 110 -10.18 12.61 10.49
N GLY A 111 -10.66 11.85 9.49
CA GLY A 111 -9.89 10.83 8.79
C GLY A 111 -9.46 9.64 9.65
N ALA A 112 -10.07 9.43 10.82
CA ALA A 112 -9.77 8.32 11.73
C ALA A 112 -10.08 6.94 11.13
N VAL A 113 -11.15 6.84 10.31
CA VAL A 113 -11.51 5.61 9.60
C VAL A 113 -11.38 5.85 8.10
N ARG A 114 -10.27 5.40 7.54
CA ARG A 114 -9.92 5.59 6.12
C ARG A 114 -9.17 4.39 5.54
N PRO A 115 -9.03 4.31 4.22
CA PRO A 115 -8.11 3.37 3.59
C PRO A 115 -6.70 3.66 4.06
N MET A 116 -5.97 2.61 4.39
CA MET A 116 -4.58 2.66 4.81
C MET A 116 -3.79 1.71 3.93
N GLU A 117 -2.64 2.17 3.47
CA GLU A 117 -1.68 1.31 2.80
C GLU A 117 -0.93 0.49 3.84
N PHE A 118 -0.99 -0.82 3.71
CA PHE A 118 -0.09 -1.71 4.44
C PHE A 118 0.98 -2.12 3.44
N PRO A 119 2.25 -1.73 3.64
CA PRO A 119 3.31 -2.29 2.83
C PRO A 119 3.24 -3.80 2.97
N ALA A 120 3.20 -4.50 1.83
CA ALA A 120 3.28 -5.96 1.83
C ALA A 120 4.53 -6.36 2.62
N GLU A 121 4.39 -7.33 3.50
CA GLU A 121 5.53 -7.88 4.22
C GLU A 121 6.54 -8.42 3.21
N LEU A 122 7.79 -7.98 3.34
CA LEU A 122 8.86 -8.36 2.43
C LEU A 122 9.22 -9.82 2.71
N ASP A 123 9.00 -10.68 1.73
CA ASP A 123 9.40 -12.08 1.77
C ASP A 123 10.80 -12.24 1.20
N TRP A 124 11.78 -11.98 2.06
CA TRP A 124 13.18 -12.13 1.71
C TRP A 124 13.58 -13.59 1.47
N ASN A 125 12.73 -14.59 1.72
CA ASN A 125 13.02 -15.99 1.36
C ASN A 125 13.03 -16.24 -0.15
N LYS A 126 12.53 -15.29 -0.95
CA LYS A 126 12.68 -15.29 -2.41
C LYS A 126 14.11 -15.04 -2.87
N LEU A 127 14.96 -14.41 -2.06
CA LEU A 127 16.38 -14.24 -2.39
C LEU A 127 17.12 -15.58 -2.26
N PRO A 128 17.94 -15.95 -3.27
CA PRO A 128 18.86 -17.07 -3.15
C PRO A 128 19.76 -16.91 -1.89
N PRO A 129 20.15 -18.02 -1.23
CA PRO A 129 21.01 -17.97 -0.04
C PRO A 129 22.26 -17.09 -0.21
N ASP A 130 22.92 -17.18 -1.36
CA ASP A 130 24.15 -16.42 -1.64
C ASP A 130 23.91 -14.92 -1.81
N LEU A 131 22.66 -14.50 -2.10
CA LEU A 131 22.25 -13.11 -2.25
C LEU A 131 21.56 -12.54 -1.00
N LYS A 132 21.44 -13.33 0.08
CA LYS A 132 20.74 -12.90 1.31
C LYS A 132 21.35 -11.67 1.97
N TYR A 133 22.62 -11.39 1.73
CA TYR A 133 23.29 -10.18 2.23
C TYR A 133 22.67 -8.88 1.68
N LEU A 134 21.91 -8.95 0.58
CA LEU A 134 21.22 -7.79 0.00
C LEU A 134 19.91 -7.44 0.72
N ALA A 135 19.34 -8.34 1.52
CA ALA A 135 18.01 -8.17 2.10
C ALA A 135 17.90 -6.94 3.01
N GLU A 136 18.80 -6.80 3.99
CA GLU A 136 18.77 -5.67 4.92
C GLU A 136 19.12 -4.33 4.23
N PRO A 137 20.19 -4.22 3.42
CA PRO A 137 20.47 -2.99 2.69
C PRO A 137 19.36 -2.59 1.72
N ALA A 138 18.75 -3.55 1.02
CA ALA A 138 17.65 -3.27 0.10
C ALA A 138 16.40 -2.81 0.86
N ALA A 139 16.08 -3.43 2.00
CA ALA A 139 14.99 -2.96 2.87
C ALA A 139 15.21 -1.53 3.37
N ARG A 140 16.47 -1.15 3.65
CA ARG A 140 16.82 0.15 4.21
C ARG A 140 16.93 1.26 3.16
N TYR A 141 17.55 0.99 2.02
CA TYR A 141 17.91 2.01 1.02
C TYR A 141 17.14 1.87 -0.30
N GLY A 142 16.50 0.73 -0.55
CA GLY A 142 15.81 0.44 -1.83
C GLY A 142 14.55 1.27 -2.10
N GLU A 143 14.09 2.08 -1.15
CA GLU A 143 13.00 3.04 -1.36
C GLU A 143 13.48 4.33 -2.06
N LEU A 144 14.79 4.53 -2.20
CA LEU A 144 15.38 5.69 -2.88
C LEU A 144 15.40 5.46 -4.39
N GLN A 145 14.28 5.76 -5.06
CA GLN A 145 14.07 5.43 -6.48
C GLN A 145 14.50 6.54 -7.44
N PHE A 146 14.41 7.80 -7.01
CA PHE A 146 14.61 8.96 -7.89
C PHE A 146 16.01 9.54 -7.71
N ALA A 147 16.69 9.83 -8.82
CA ALA A 147 18.06 10.38 -8.80
C ALA A 147 18.20 11.61 -7.90
N THR A 148 17.25 12.55 -7.93
CA THR A 148 17.27 13.73 -7.05
C THR A 148 17.23 13.36 -5.58
N ARG A 149 16.36 12.42 -5.20
CA ARG A 149 16.24 11.93 -3.82
C ARG A 149 17.47 11.13 -3.38
N ILE A 150 18.02 10.32 -4.28
CA ILE A 150 19.27 9.56 -4.07
C ILE A 150 20.41 10.53 -3.79
N MET A 151 20.57 11.58 -4.60
CA MET A 151 21.62 12.58 -4.41
C MET A 151 21.42 13.39 -3.12
N ASP A 152 20.20 13.83 -2.83
CA ASP A 152 19.91 14.51 -1.55
C ASP A 152 20.29 13.64 -0.35
N PHE A 153 19.94 12.35 -0.38
CA PHE A 153 20.36 11.40 0.65
C PHE A 153 21.89 11.30 0.72
N LEU A 154 22.55 11.00 -0.40
CA LEU A 154 23.99 10.81 -0.46
C LEU A 154 24.81 12.07 -0.15
N GLU A 155 24.28 13.28 -0.31
CA GLU A 155 25.03 14.51 -0.01
C GLU A 155 24.76 15.01 1.41
N ARG A 156 23.53 14.84 1.91
CA ARG A 156 23.06 15.58 3.09
C ARG A 156 22.61 14.70 4.25
N GLU A 157 22.13 13.49 3.98
CA GLU A 157 21.49 12.65 5.00
C GLU A 157 22.30 11.42 5.35
N ALA A 158 23.05 10.86 4.40
CA ALA A 158 23.83 9.65 4.58
C ALA A 158 24.94 9.86 5.60
N THR A 159 24.86 9.10 6.69
CA THR A 159 25.90 9.06 7.73
C THR A 159 27.13 8.32 7.23
N ASP A 160 28.26 8.46 7.94
CA ASP A 160 29.47 7.68 7.64
C ASP A 160 29.23 6.17 7.73
N ALA A 161 28.32 5.73 8.63
CA ALA A 161 27.92 4.34 8.75
C ALA A 161 27.13 3.85 7.52
N ASP A 162 26.22 4.67 6.99
CA ASP A 162 25.49 4.35 5.77
C ASP A 162 26.45 4.21 4.58
N ARG A 163 27.35 5.19 4.41
CA ARG A 163 28.37 5.16 3.35
C ARG A 163 29.32 3.97 3.49
N GLY A 164 29.77 3.68 4.71
CA GLY A 164 30.61 2.52 5.01
C GLY A 164 29.92 1.21 4.62
N THR A 165 28.63 1.08 4.93
CA THR A 165 27.80 -0.08 4.53
C THR A 165 27.73 -0.20 3.01
N LEU A 166 27.37 0.88 2.31
CA LEU A 166 27.24 0.89 0.85
C LEU A 166 28.57 0.59 0.14
N ARG A 167 29.69 1.12 0.65
CA ARG A 167 31.04 0.81 0.15
C ARG A 167 31.42 -0.65 0.35
N ALA A 168 31.11 -1.22 1.50
CA ALA A 168 31.39 -2.62 1.81
C ALA A 168 30.58 -3.58 0.92
N LEU A 169 29.39 -3.18 0.46
CA LEU A 169 28.57 -3.98 -0.46
C LEU A 169 29.13 -4.03 -1.88
N LYS A 170 29.78 -2.96 -2.36
CA LYS A 170 30.27 -2.84 -3.73
C LYS A 170 31.04 -4.07 -4.26
N PRO A 171 32.07 -4.59 -3.57
CA PRO A 171 32.79 -5.77 -4.08
C PRO A 171 31.93 -7.05 -4.12
N LEU A 172 30.94 -7.19 -3.22
CA LEU A 172 30.03 -8.34 -3.21
C LEU A 172 29.06 -8.26 -4.39
N VAL A 173 28.46 -7.08 -4.60
CA VAL A 173 27.56 -6.82 -5.72
C VAL A 173 28.27 -7.05 -7.05
N LEU A 174 29.49 -6.55 -7.23
CA LEU A 174 30.26 -6.78 -8.46
C LEU A 174 30.60 -8.25 -8.69
N ARG A 175 30.88 -9.02 -7.63
CA ARG A 175 31.12 -10.46 -7.73
C ARG A 175 29.86 -11.21 -8.18
N ASP A 176 28.69 -10.79 -7.69
CA ASP A 176 27.43 -11.51 -7.86
C ASP A 176 26.49 -10.87 -8.91
N GLU A 177 26.95 -9.87 -9.67
CA GLU A 177 26.16 -9.03 -10.58
C GLU A 177 25.24 -9.85 -11.49
N GLY A 178 25.80 -10.84 -12.21
CA GLY A 178 25.01 -11.68 -13.11
C GLY A 178 23.95 -12.53 -12.40
N ALA A 179 24.19 -12.97 -11.17
CA ALA A 179 23.20 -13.70 -10.38
C ALA A 179 22.09 -12.78 -9.87
N ILE A 180 22.43 -11.54 -9.51
CA ILE A 180 21.48 -10.52 -9.07
C ILE A 180 20.57 -10.13 -10.24
N ASP A 181 21.13 -9.81 -11.41
CA ASP A 181 20.38 -9.44 -12.60
C ASP A 181 19.43 -10.56 -13.04
N SER A 182 19.93 -11.81 -13.08
CA SER A 182 19.10 -12.96 -13.42
C SER A 182 17.93 -13.15 -12.43
N TRP A 183 18.15 -12.90 -11.14
CA TRP A 183 17.09 -12.99 -10.13
C TRP A 183 16.06 -11.85 -10.26
N ILE A 184 16.51 -10.62 -10.51
CA ILE A 184 15.64 -9.45 -10.73
C ILE A 184 14.78 -9.68 -11.97
N ASP A 185 15.36 -10.15 -13.08
CA ASP A 185 14.64 -10.43 -14.33
C ASP A 185 13.60 -11.55 -14.16
N GLN A 186 13.95 -12.59 -13.41
CA GLN A 186 13.04 -13.72 -13.15
C GLN A 186 11.79 -13.29 -12.37
N LEU A 187 11.95 -12.50 -11.31
CA LEU A 187 10.82 -12.01 -10.52
C LEU A 187 10.10 -10.84 -11.22
N GLY A 188 10.85 -9.87 -11.71
CA GLY A 188 10.36 -8.62 -12.27
C GLY A 188 10.03 -7.57 -11.20
N ILE A 189 10.64 -6.39 -11.32
CA ILE A 189 10.51 -5.28 -10.37
C ILE A 189 9.08 -4.74 -10.21
N THR A 190 8.21 -4.94 -11.20
CA THR A 190 6.80 -4.52 -11.15
C THR A 190 5.89 -5.52 -10.45
N LYS A 191 6.36 -6.76 -10.26
CA LYS A 191 5.58 -7.86 -9.68
C LYS A 191 5.98 -8.17 -8.24
N HIS A 192 7.25 -7.98 -7.90
CA HIS A 192 7.79 -8.30 -6.58
C HIS A 192 8.54 -7.10 -6.00
N ARG A 193 8.06 -6.63 -4.85
CA ARG A 193 8.63 -5.47 -4.14
C ARG A 193 10.09 -5.72 -3.75
N GLU A 194 10.45 -6.93 -3.37
CA GLU A 194 11.83 -7.29 -3.02
C GLU A 194 12.79 -7.08 -4.18
N ALA A 195 12.39 -7.45 -5.41
CA ALA A 195 13.19 -7.23 -6.61
C ALA A 195 13.33 -5.74 -6.93
N ALA A 196 12.27 -4.95 -6.76
CA ALA A 196 12.32 -3.50 -6.91
C ALA A 196 13.30 -2.86 -5.91
N LEU A 197 13.23 -3.24 -4.64
CA LEU A 197 14.11 -2.70 -3.60
C LEU A 197 15.59 -3.03 -3.85
N VAL A 198 15.89 -4.25 -4.28
CA VAL A 198 17.26 -4.62 -4.66
C VAL A 198 17.70 -3.81 -5.87
N TYR A 199 16.88 -3.71 -6.92
CA TYR A 199 17.19 -2.90 -8.10
C TYR A 199 17.51 -1.43 -7.74
N PHE A 200 16.68 -0.80 -6.91
CA PHE A 200 16.89 0.59 -6.51
C PHE A 200 18.09 0.78 -5.57
N LEU A 201 18.42 -0.21 -4.74
CA LEU A 201 19.69 -0.23 -4.01
C LEU A 201 20.88 -0.20 -4.98
N LEU A 202 20.87 -1.02 -6.04
CA LEU A 202 21.93 -1.02 -7.05
C LEU A 202 22.01 0.32 -7.79
N HIS A 203 20.85 0.91 -8.13
CA HIS A 203 20.78 2.22 -8.77
C HIS A 203 21.38 3.33 -7.89
N LEU A 204 21.07 3.31 -6.59
CA LEU A 204 21.69 4.20 -5.61
C LEU A 204 23.22 4.02 -5.55
N MET A 205 23.69 2.77 -5.53
CA MET A 205 25.12 2.48 -5.49
C MET A 205 25.84 2.96 -6.76
N ALA A 206 25.22 2.77 -7.93
CA ALA A 206 25.76 3.24 -9.20
C ALA A 206 25.88 4.77 -9.25
N LEU A 207 24.79 5.50 -8.92
CA LEU A 207 24.81 6.96 -8.90
C LEU A 207 25.80 7.52 -7.87
N GLY A 208 25.87 6.92 -6.67
CA GLY A 208 26.82 7.34 -5.65
C GLY A 208 28.27 7.11 -6.05
N ASN A 209 28.56 6.02 -6.78
CA ASN A 209 29.88 5.76 -7.33
C ASN A 209 30.25 6.76 -8.43
N ASP A 210 29.34 7.04 -9.36
CA ASP A 210 29.56 7.98 -10.46
C ASP A 210 29.79 9.42 -9.95
N ALA A 211 29.15 9.77 -8.84
CA ALA A 211 29.34 11.06 -8.16
C ALA A 211 30.57 11.10 -7.24
N GLY A 212 31.30 10.00 -7.06
CA GLY A 212 32.44 9.92 -6.13
C GLY A 212 32.06 10.03 -4.64
N LEU A 213 30.80 9.73 -4.31
CA LEU A 213 30.26 9.78 -2.95
C LEU A 213 30.33 8.41 -2.24
N LEU A 214 30.48 7.32 -3.01
CA LEU A 214 30.66 5.94 -2.55
C LEU A 214 31.99 5.36 -3.03
#